data_AF-A0A179V4J6-F1
#
_entry.id   AF-A0A179V4J6-F1
#
_cell.length_a   1.000
_cell.length_b   1.000
_cell.length_c   1.000
_cell.angle_alpha   90.00
_cell.angle_beta   90.00
_cell.angle_gamma   90.00
#
_symmetry.space_group_name_H-M   'P 1'
#
loop_
_entity.id
_entity.type
_entity.pdbx_description
1 polymer ?
#
loop_
_entity_poly.entity_id
_entity_poly.type
_entity_poly.pdbx_seq_one_letter_code
_entity_poly.pdbx_strand_id
1 'polypeptide(L)'
;MESNQISLHEKVANAFRERNIPVKREDIAATLVDADTCKWIETHLTPETLLSKEELTLYIKLEATGSLKSILQGQEISSTRPFLDDEIRDAIGSLTASTAAIEHQTKTLKVQCKELNSQIRNGIRSRQREAKAWEHLKNKNAREKEQIDVAVEDFTHDFEATLGSVQSLFSTEANTLLPQLASKLKDDDRSMQGLEKIASTIQIDTNYKELRARAIELTAKLARYLAEAVHSRLDRLYTETLQSSPPGLDEYDEEAVAALQEEISSLYSEIEILSEMATEQQFRDPILRALQSRGTEAHSTSQQQLEQIFDTILELTQSTERITERLNNRQSHRTALSYLAAKYKCERESELSEQQTSKTTTAQKRLSRVSYAPATPKDTDRRSSISLPLDHSSKALDQLLRRLGVSIIDLVESRLTDNPSAALDEKQQHMLEMLQNLQSTAESPLSVYLEAADQAAQFAFRGFNG
;
A
#
# COMPACT_ATOMS: atom_id res chain seq x y z
N MET A 1 20.50 116.95 6.82
CA MET A 1 19.59 117.67 7.75
C MET A 1 18.22 117.92 7.12
N GLU A 2 18.11 118.15 5.81
CA GLU A 2 16.81 118.38 5.13
C GLU A 2 15.90 117.15 5.02
N SER A 3 16.44 115.92 5.02
CA SER A 3 15.64 114.70 4.85
C SER A 3 14.77 114.33 6.07
N ASN A 4 15.10 114.80 7.29
CA ASN A 4 14.31 114.53 8.50
C ASN A 4 13.12 115.50 8.67
N GLN A 5 13.26 116.76 8.22
CA GLN A 5 12.16 117.73 8.27
C GLN A 5 11.01 117.39 7.33
N ILE A 6 11.32 116.80 6.16
CA ILE A 6 10.30 116.35 5.19
C ILE A 6 9.47 115.19 5.77
N SER A 7 10.10 114.27 6.50
CA SER A 7 9.41 113.12 7.13
C SER A 7 8.48 113.54 8.27
N LEU A 8 8.88 114.52 9.09
CA LEU A 8 8.02 115.06 10.15
C LEU A 8 6.82 115.84 9.59
N HIS A 9 7.06 116.64 8.54
CA HIS A 9 5.99 117.36 7.86
C HIS A 9 4.93 116.41 7.29
N GLU A 10 5.34 115.26 6.74
CA GLU A 10 4.42 114.25 6.21
C GLU A 10 3.66 113.50 7.31
N LYS A 11 4.31 113.16 8.43
CA LYS A 11 3.67 112.53 9.60
C LYS A 11 2.60 113.42 10.24
N VAL A 12 2.89 114.72 10.38
CA VAL A 12 1.94 115.71 10.92
C VAL A 12 0.77 115.92 9.97
N ALA A 13 1.03 116.07 8.67
CA ALA A 13 -0.03 116.21 7.67
C ALA A 13 -0.93 114.96 7.57
N ASN A 14 -0.37 113.76 7.70
CA ASN A 14 -1.15 112.52 7.71
C ASN A 14 -1.98 112.36 9.00
N ALA A 15 -1.42 112.65 10.18
CA ALA A 15 -2.18 112.62 11.43
C ALA A 15 -3.36 113.62 11.45
N PHE A 16 -3.20 114.81 10.85
CA PHE A 16 -4.29 115.78 10.71
C PHE A 16 -5.35 115.36 9.68
N ARG A 17 -4.95 114.72 8.57
CA ARG A 17 -5.88 114.14 7.59
C ARG A 17 -6.69 112.98 8.16
N GLU A 18 -6.06 112.08 8.91
CA GLU A 18 -6.74 110.94 9.54
C GLU A 18 -7.83 111.36 10.54
N ARG A 19 -7.76 112.60 11.03
CA ARG A 19 -8.66 113.17 12.03
C ARG A 19 -9.65 114.19 11.47
N ASN A 20 -9.72 114.36 10.14
CA ASN A 20 -10.61 115.31 9.44
C ASN A 20 -10.51 116.77 9.95
N ILE A 21 -9.30 117.23 10.29
CA ILE A 21 -9.06 118.63 10.70
C ILE A 21 -8.52 119.40 9.47
N PRO A 22 -9.21 120.45 8.96
CA PRO A 22 -8.77 121.18 7.77
C PRO A 22 -7.63 122.13 8.10
N VAL A 23 -6.42 121.84 7.63
CA VAL A 23 -5.24 122.71 7.81
C VAL A 23 -4.54 122.95 6.47
N LYS A 24 -4.17 124.21 6.21
CA LYS A 24 -3.39 124.60 5.02
C LYS A 24 -1.93 124.23 5.23
N ARG A 25 -1.33 123.60 4.22
CA ARG A 25 0.06 123.07 4.26
C ARG A 25 1.12 124.15 4.54
N GLU A 26 0.82 125.40 4.20
CA GLU A 26 1.70 126.55 4.37
C GLU A 26 1.84 126.98 5.85
N ASP A 27 0.79 126.83 6.66
CA ASP A 27 0.80 127.19 8.09
C ASP A 27 1.57 126.16 8.94
N ILE A 28 1.59 124.90 8.50
CA ILE A 28 2.37 123.82 9.11
C ILE A 28 3.86 124.02 8.84
N ALA A 29 4.23 124.53 7.65
CA ALA A 29 5.62 124.84 7.32
C ALA A 29 6.16 126.04 8.11
N ALA A 30 5.33 127.03 8.43
CA ALA A 30 5.73 128.21 9.20
C ALA A 30 5.96 127.93 10.70
N THR A 31 5.28 126.93 11.27
CA THR A 31 5.36 126.58 12.70
C THR A 31 6.42 125.51 13.03
N LEU A 32 6.97 124.85 12.01
CA LEU A 32 8.01 123.82 12.12
C LEU A 32 9.45 124.37 12.05
N VAL A 33 9.61 125.70 12.14
CA VAL A 33 10.92 126.37 12.18
C VAL A 33 11.52 126.34 13.60
N ASP A 34 10.69 126.16 14.64
CA ASP A 34 11.13 126.11 16.03
C ASP A 34 11.52 124.67 16.46
N ALA A 35 12.63 124.54 17.19
CA ALA A 35 13.18 123.24 17.57
C ALA A 35 12.38 122.56 18.69
N ASP A 36 11.70 123.35 19.52
CA ASP A 36 10.90 122.85 20.64
C ASP A 36 9.54 122.31 20.18
N THR A 37 8.95 122.89 19.14
CA THR A 37 7.72 122.36 18.52
C THR A 37 7.98 121.02 17.82
N CYS A 38 9.14 120.84 17.20
CA CYS A 38 9.53 119.55 16.60
C CYS A 38 9.63 118.43 17.65
N LYS A 39 10.22 118.71 18.83
CA LYS A 39 10.30 117.74 19.93
C LYS A 39 8.94 117.44 20.56
N TRP A 40 8.07 118.46 20.70
CA TRP A 40 6.71 118.26 21.19
C TRP A 40 5.90 117.36 20.26
N ILE A 41 6.02 117.58 18.95
CA ILE A 41 5.37 116.74 17.93
C ILE A 41 5.92 115.31 17.99
N GLU A 42 7.23 115.10 18.05
CA GLU A 42 7.78 113.74 18.17
C GLU A 42 7.35 113.01 19.45
N THR A 43 7.15 113.74 20.55
CA THR A 43 6.75 113.14 21.83
C THR A 43 5.26 112.83 21.91
N HIS A 44 4.39 113.69 21.34
CA HIS A 44 2.93 113.58 21.50
C HIS A 44 2.18 113.06 20.27
N LEU A 45 2.83 112.97 19.10
CA LEU A 45 2.26 112.41 17.87
C LEU A 45 2.69 110.94 17.65
N THR A 46 2.80 110.15 18.74
CA THR A 46 3.09 108.71 18.70
C THR A 46 1.78 107.89 18.72
N PRO A 47 1.75 106.69 18.10
CA PRO A 47 0.52 105.88 17.99
C PRO A 47 -0.05 105.44 19.35
N GLU A 48 0.74 105.47 20.41
CA GLU A 48 0.33 105.15 21.79
C GLU A 48 -0.43 106.31 22.47
N THR A 49 -0.21 107.56 22.06
CA THR A 49 -0.90 108.76 22.60
C THR A 49 -2.03 109.24 21.71
N LEU A 50 -2.20 108.62 20.55
CA LEU A 50 -3.21 108.97 19.56
C LEU A 50 -4.28 107.88 19.51
N LEU A 51 -5.51 108.20 19.92
CA LEU A 51 -6.65 107.29 19.76
C LEU A 51 -6.77 106.82 18.31
N SER A 52 -6.78 105.49 18.13
CA SER A 52 -6.98 104.84 16.84
C SER A 52 -8.40 105.09 16.32
N LYS A 53 -8.61 104.97 15.00
CA LYS A 53 -9.93 105.19 14.36
C LYS A 53 -11.02 104.28 14.96
N GLU A 54 -10.66 103.06 15.31
CA GLU A 54 -11.57 102.11 15.95
C GLU A 54 -11.88 102.51 17.39
N GLU A 55 -10.86 102.93 18.15
CA GLU A 55 -11.01 103.38 19.55
C GLU A 55 -11.82 104.67 19.65
N LEU A 56 -11.67 105.61 18.71
CA LEU A 56 -12.51 106.80 18.63
C LEU A 56 -13.97 106.43 18.35
N THR A 57 -14.22 105.47 17.45
CA THR A 57 -15.60 105.01 17.21
C THR A 57 -16.18 104.27 18.42
N LEU A 58 -15.37 103.53 19.16
CA LEU A 58 -15.78 102.87 20.39
C LEU A 58 -16.05 103.90 21.50
N TYR A 59 -15.21 104.92 21.63
CA TYR A 59 -15.41 106.00 22.60
C TYR A 59 -16.71 106.76 22.32
N ILE A 60 -16.95 107.16 21.06
CA ILE A 60 -18.20 107.83 20.65
C ILE A 60 -19.41 106.91 20.87
N LYS A 61 -19.30 105.59 20.60
CA LYS A 61 -20.38 104.63 20.89
C LYS A 61 -20.61 104.44 22.39
N LEU A 62 -19.58 104.39 23.22
CA LEU A 62 -19.69 104.27 24.68
C LEU A 62 -20.23 105.55 25.33
N GLU A 63 -19.91 106.72 24.78
CA GLU A 63 -20.48 108.00 25.18
C GLU A 63 -21.97 108.11 24.77
N ALA A 64 -22.31 107.73 23.53
CA ALA A 64 -23.68 107.72 23.04
C ALA A 64 -24.59 106.70 23.77
N THR A 65 -24.03 105.60 24.27
CA THR A 65 -24.78 104.56 25.01
C THR A 65 -24.81 104.79 26.53
N GLY A 66 -24.13 105.81 27.06
CA GLY A 66 -24.13 106.12 28.49
C GLY A 66 -23.42 105.09 29.40
N SER A 67 -22.97 103.95 28.86
CA SER A 67 -22.29 102.87 29.59
C SER A 67 -20.95 103.29 30.19
N LEU A 68 -20.31 104.35 29.66
CA LEU A 68 -19.09 104.89 30.26
C LEU A 68 -19.34 105.41 31.69
N LYS A 69 -20.54 105.97 31.96
CA LYS A 69 -20.90 106.45 33.29
C LYS A 69 -21.15 105.30 34.28
N SER A 70 -21.69 104.15 33.84
CA SER A 70 -21.92 103.01 34.75
C SER A 70 -20.63 102.29 35.14
N ILE A 71 -19.65 102.25 34.23
CA ILE A 71 -18.31 101.71 34.50
C ILE A 71 -17.52 102.66 35.42
N LEU A 72 -17.56 103.98 35.17
CA LEU A 72 -16.91 104.98 36.04
C LEU A 72 -17.55 105.10 37.43
N GLN A 73 -18.84 104.80 37.56
CA GLN A 73 -19.55 104.77 38.85
C GLN A 73 -19.47 103.41 39.57
N GLY A 74 -18.75 102.42 39.02
CA GLY A 74 -18.41 101.18 39.73
C GLY A 74 -19.58 100.25 40.09
N GLN A 75 -20.75 100.42 39.45
CA GLN A 75 -21.98 99.70 39.81
C GLN A 75 -21.92 98.19 39.47
N GLU A 76 -21.07 97.77 38.54
CA GLU A 76 -20.99 96.36 38.06
C GLU A 76 -20.04 95.47 38.86
N ILE A 77 -19.20 96.01 39.76
CA ILE A 77 -18.19 95.24 40.51
C ILE A 77 -18.74 94.76 41.88
N SER A 78 -19.88 95.30 42.32
CA SER A 78 -20.47 94.98 43.63
C SER A 78 -21.46 93.80 43.63
N SER A 79 -21.66 93.14 42.47
CA SER A 79 -22.60 92.00 42.34
C SER A 79 -21.96 90.62 42.57
N THR A 80 -20.79 90.54 43.21
CA THR A 80 -20.21 89.26 43.65
C THR A 80 -20.19 89.19 45.18
N ARG A 81 -21.00 88.27 45.73
CA ARG A 81 -21.08 87.95 47.16
C ARG A 81 -19.69 87.54 47.71
N PRO A 82 -19.27 87.99 48.91
CA PRO A 82 -18.03 87.53 49.53
C PRO A 82 -18.14 86.03 49.89
N PHE A 83 -17.16 85.24 49.46
CA PHE A 83 -17.06 83.80 49.74
C PHE A 83 -16.99 83.53 51.26
N LEU A 84 -17.72 82.51 51.74
CA LEU A 84 -17.65 82.04 53.13
C LEU A 84 -16.43 81.12 53.32
N ASP A 85 -15.72 81.25 54.45
CA ASP A 85 -14.51 80.46 54.75
C ASP A 85 -14.80 78.93 54.79
N ASP A 86 -16.01 78.53 55.20
CA ASP A 86 -16.43 77.12 55.22
C ASP A 86 -16.62 76.55 53.81
N GLU A 87 -17.15 77.33 52.85
CA GLU A 87 -17.29 76.90 51.44
C GLU A 87 -15.91 76.71 50.79
N ILE A 88 -14.94 77.56 51.14
CA ILE A 88 -13.54 77.42 50.71
C ILE A 88 -12.93 76.14 51.31
N ARG A 89 -13.20 75.87 52.58
CA ARG A 89 -12.70 74.66 53.26
C ARG A 89 -13.29 73.38 52.67
N ASP A 90 -14.59 73.37 52.37
CA ASP A 90 -15.26 72.24 51.71
C ASP A 90 -14.77 72.05 50.27
N ALA A 91 -14.55 73.14 49.52
CA ALA A 91 -13.96 73.09 48.18
C ALA A 91 -12.53 72.55 48.22
N ILE A 92 -11.72 72.93 49.21
CA ILE A 92 -10.37 72.37 49.42
C ILE A 92 -10.45 70.89 49.81
N GLY A 93 -11.38 70.52 50.69
CA GLY A 93 -11.63 69.12 51.07
C GLY A 93 -12.02 68.25 49.87
N SER A 94 -12.93 68.73 49.03
CA SER A 94 -13.35 68.07 47.79
C SER A 94 -12.21 68.00 46.75
N LEU A 95 -11.44 69.08 46.58
CA LEU A 95 -10.31 69.12 45.67
C LEU A 95 -9.18 68.17 46.11
N THR A 96 -8.88 68.11 47.40
CA THR A 96 -7.87 67.20 47.95
C THR A 96 -8.32 65.75 47.85
N ALA A 97 -9.59 65.44 48.13
CA ALA A 97 -10.16 64.12 47.91
C ALA A 97 -10.12 63.71 46.43
N SER A 98 -10.47 64.62 45.52
CA SER A 98 -10.40 64.41 44.07
C SER A 98 -8.95 64.20 43.60
N THR A 99 -8.01 65.00 44.11
CA THR A 99 -6.58 64.86 43.80
C THR A 99 -6.06 63.51 44.27
N ALA A 100 -6.41 63.06 45.49
CA ALA A 100 -6.04 61.75 45.99
C ALA A 100 -6.65 60.59 45.17
N ALA A 101 -7.90 60.74 44.71
CA ALA A 101 -8.55 59.78 43.83
C ALA A 101 -7.87 59.71 42.45
N ILE A 102 -7.53 60.86 41.85
CA ILE A 102 -6.80 60.93 40.58
C ILE A 102 -5.39 60.33 40.72
N GLU A 103 -4.70 60.59 41.83
CA GLU A 103 -3.42 59.96 42.10
C GLU A 103 -3.53 58.44 42.21
N HIS A 104 -4.54 57.92 42.92
CA HIS A 104 -4.77 56.49 43.04
C HIS A 104 -5.09 55.85 41.68
N GLN A 105 -5.93 56.51 40.87
CA GLN A 105 -6.23 56.08 39.51
C GLN A 105 -4.97 56.09 38.62
N THR A 106 -4.14 57.13 38.72
CA THR A 106 -2.88 57.25 37.97
C THR A 106 -1.88 56.15 38.37
N LYS A 107 -1.77 55.86 39.67
CA LYS A 107 -0.94 54.76 40.20
C LYS A 107 -1.44 53.42 39.66
N THR A 108 -2.75 53.18 39.66
CA THR A 108 -3.37 51.96 39.12
C THR A 108 -3.13 51.81 37.61
N LEU A 109 -3.36 52.87 36.82
CA LEU A 109 -3.10 52.89 35.39
C LEU A 109 -1.61 52.64 35.09
N LYS A 110 -0.70 53.19 35.89
CA LYS A 110 0.73 52.95 35.72
C LYS A 110 1.11 51.48 35.95
N VAL A 111 0.48 50.82 36.92
CA VAL A 111 0.66 49.37 37.15
C VAL A 111 0.07 48.57 36.00
N GLN A 112 -1.15 48.89 35.55
CA GLN A 112 -1.80 48.23 34.42
C GLN A 112 -0.99 48.39 33.12
N CYS A 113 -0.47 49.58 32.83
CA CYS A 113 0.41 49.80 31.67
C CYS A 113 1.70 48.98 31.76
N LYS A 114 2.30 48.85 32.95
CA LYS A 114 3.49 47.99 33.14
C LYS A 114 3.17 46.52 32.89
N GLU A 115 2.04 46.04 33.39
CA GLU A 115 1.59 44.67 33.21
C GLU A 115 1.26 44.39 31.74
N LEU A 116 0.51 45.26 31.07
CA LEU A 116 0.21 45.14 29.64
C LEU A 116 1.50 45.11 28.80
N ASN A 117 2.47 45.97 29.10
CA ASN A 117 3.78 45.95 28.45
C ASN A 117 4.56 44.66 28.73
N SER A 118 4.43 44.08 29.93
CA SER A 118 4.99 42.77 30.26
C SER A 118 4.35 41.67 29.43
N GLN A 119 3.02 41.64 29.35
CA GLN A 119 2.25 40.67 28.57
C GLN A 119 2.56 40.76 27.07
N ILE A 120 2.65 41.97 26.50
CA ILE A 120 3.04 42.17 25.10
C ILE A 120 4.44 41.59 24.86
N ARG A 121 5.42 41.89 25.72
CA ARG A 121 6.79 41.35 25.59
C ARG A 121 6.80 39.83 25.71
N ASN A 122 6.04 39.26 26.65
CA ASN A 122 5.93 37.82 26.82
C ASN A 122 5.25 37.15 25.62
N GLY A 123 4.21 37.78 25.06
CA GLY A 123 3.53 37.34 23.84
C GLY A 123 4.46 37.33 22.62
N ILE A 124 5.24 38.39 22.43
CA ILE A 124 6.27 38.45 21.38
C ILE A 124 7.29 37.33 21.56
N ARG A 125 7.79 37.13 22.79
CA ARG A 125 8.74 36.04 23.11
C ARG A 125 8.12 34.65 22.90
N SER A 126 6.84 34.45 23.22
CA SER A 126 6.15 33.18 22.96
C SER A 126 6.05 32.91 21.47
N ARG A 127 5.54 33.87 20.69
CA ARG A 127 5.43 33.77 19.23
C ARG A 127 6.77 33.52 18.57
N GLN A 128 7.84 34.16 19.05
CA GLN A 128 9.18 33.92 18.53
C GLN A 128 9.67 32.49 18.83
N ARG A 129 9.37 31.95 20.02
CA ARG A 129 9.68 30.54 20.36
C ARG A 129 8.87 29.56 19.50
N GLU A 130 7.59 29.83 19.32
CA GLU A 130 6.71 29.03 18.46
C GLU A 130 7.18 29.05 17.01
N ALA A 131 7.53 30.22 16.46
CA ALA A 131 8.04 30.35 15.10
C ALA A 131 9.34 29.54 14.90
N LYS A 132 10.28 29.60 15.86
CA LYS A 132 11.51 28.80 15.83
C LYS A 132 11.20 27.29 15.92
N ALA A 133 10.29 26.88 16.81
CA ALA A 133 9.90 25.48 16.93
C ALA A 133 9.25 24.96 15.63
N TRP A 134 8.40 25.76 15.00
CA TRP A 134 7.80 25.46 13.69
C TRP A 134 8.85 25.34 12.58
N GLU A 135 9.82 26.24 12.53
CA GLU A 135 10.92 26.18 11.56
C GLU A 135 11.78 24.93 11.78
N HIS A 136 12.10 24.59 13.03
CA HIS A 136 12.81 23.36 13.35
C HIS A 136 12.03 22.11 12.94
N LEU A 137 10.72 22.05 13.21
CA LEU A 137 9.87 20.94 12.79
C LEU A 137 9.81 20.81 11.26
N LYS A 138 9.64 21.94 10.56
CA LYS A 138 9.61 21.98 9.08
C LYS A 138 10.94 21.49 8.49
N ASN A 139 12.07 21.95 9.03
CA ASN A 139 13.38 21.54 8.56
C ASN A 139 13.68 20.08 8.88
N LYS A 140 13.23 19.57 10.04
CA LYS A 140 13.32 18.15 10.39
C LYS A 140 12.51 17.30 9.41
N ASN A 141 11.25 17.66 9.17
CA ASN A 141 10.38 16.94 8.23
C ASN A 141 10.92 16.99 6.79
N ALA A 142 11.51 18.11 6.37
CA ALA A 142 12.15 18.22 5.05
C ALA A 142 13.33 17.24 4.91
N ARG A 143 14.19 17.15 5.93
CA ARG A 143 15.32 16.21 5.95
C ARG A 143 14.87 14.74 6.03
N GLU A 144 13.86 14.46 6.84
CA GLU A 144 13.28 13.11 6.92
C GLU A 144 12.68 12.70 5.57
N LYS A 145 12.00 13.62 4.89
CA LYS A 145 11.51 13.38 3.53
C LYS A 145 12.65 13.11 2.55
N GLU A 146 13.69 13.95 2.53
CA GLU A 146 14.87 13.73 1.68
C GLU A 146 15.54 12.38 1.98
N GLN A 147 15.63 12.00 3.26
CA GLN A 147 16.18 10.71 3.66
C GLN A 147 15.31 9.53 3.19
N ILE A 148 13.98 9.65 3.30
CA ILE A 148 13.05 8.63 2.80
C ILE A 148 13.15 8.54 1.27
N ASP A 149 13.19 9.67 0.56
CA ASP A 149 13.31 9.72 -0.90
C ASP A 149 14.60 9.01 -1.35
N VAL A 150 15.75 9.27 -0.70
CA VAL A 150 17.02 8.56 -0.97
C VAL A 150 16.90 7.06 -0.67
N ALA A 151 16.30 6.67 0.46
CA ALA A 151 16.12 5.26 0.79
C ALA A 151 15.22 4.53 -0.23
N VAL A 152 14.18 5.20 -0.75
CA VAL A 152 13.32 4.67 -1.81
C VAL A 152 14.10 4.51 -3.12
N GLU A 153 14.93 5.48 -3.49
CA GLU A 153 15.81 5.37 -4.66
C GLU A 153 16.82 4.21 -4.51
N ASP A 154 17.41 4.03 -3.33
CA ASP A 154 18.31 2.91 -3.05
C ASP A 154 17.57 1.56 -3.16
N PHE A 155 16.40 1.42 -2.55
CA PHE A 155 15.61 0.19 -2.63
C PHE A 155 15.13 -0.12 -4.04
N THR A 156 14.74 0.90 -4.82
CA THR A 156 14.35 0.72 -6.22
C THR A 156 15.54 0.32 -7.07
N HIS A 157 16.72 0.90 -6.84
CA HIS A 157 17.95 0.49 -7.52
C HIS A 157 18.33 -0.96 -7.19
N ASP A 158 18.29 -1.35 -5.92
CA ASP A 158 18.54 -2.74 -5.49
C ASP A 158 17.52 -3.71 -6.13
N PHE A 159 16.25 -3.29 -6.20
CA PHE A 159 15.21 -4.07 -6.86
C PHE A 159 15.45 -4.20 -8.37
N GLU A 160 15.84 -3.13 -9.07
CA GLU A 160 16.16 -3.19 -10.50
C GLU A 160 17.42 -4.03 -10.77
N ALA A 161 18.43 -3.93 -9.91
CA ALA A 161 19.66 -4.73 -10.00
C ALA A 161 19.36 -6.22 -9.78
N THR A 162 18.56 -6.56 -8.76
CA THR A 162 18.14 -7.94 -8.51
C THR A 162 17.27 -8.47 -9.64
N LEU A 163 16.27 -7.72 -10.10
CA LEU A 163 15.41 -8.10 -11.23
C LEU A 163 16.22 -8.31 -12.51
N GLY A 164 17.17 -7.41 -12.80
CA GLY A 164 18.07 -7.51 -13.95
C GLY A 164 19.00 -8.72 -13.86
N SER A 165 19.58 -8.97 -12.69
CA SER A 165 20.44 -10.15 -12.45
C SER A 165 19.66 -11.44 -12.66
N VAL A 166 18.45 -11.54 -12.11
CA VAL A 166 17.56 -12.69 -12.22
C VAL A 166 17.14 -12.90 -13.68
N GLN A 167 16.80 -11.84 -14.40
CA GLN A 167 16.49 -11.92 -15.83
C GLN A 167 17.68 -12.37 -16.68
N SER A 168 18.90 -11.90 -16.36
CA SER A 168 20.13 -12.35 -17.03
C SER A 168 20.42 -13.83 -16.76
N LEU A 169 20.19 -14.29 -15.52
CA LEU A 169 20.31 -15.70 -15.16
C LEU A 169 19.36 -16.56 -16.01
N PHE A 170 18.09 -16.17 -16.17
CA PHE A 170 17.18 -16.91 -17.08
C PHE A 170 17.67 -16.97 -18.53
N SER A 171 18.27 -15.89 -19.03
CA SER A 171 18.79 -15.87 -20.40
C SER A 171 20.00 -16.80 -20.55
N THR A 172 20.95 -16.77 -19.61
CA THR A 172 22.10 -17.67 -19.62
C THR A 172 21.67 -19.12 -19.43
N GLU A 173 20.72 -19.35 -18.54
CA GLU A 173 20.23 -20.69 -18.23
C GLU A 173 19.44 -21.27 -19.40
N ALA A 174 18.62 -20.47 -20.12
CA ALA A 174 17.97 -20.91 -21.35
C ALA A 174 18.98 -21.41 -22.41
N ASN A 175 20.15 -20.75 -22.51
CA ASN A 175 21.22 -21.17 -23.40
C ASN A 175 21.90 -22.48 -22.95
N THR A 176 21.87 -22.81 -21.66
CA THR A 176 22.44 -24.06 -21.12
C THR A 176 21.44 -25.22 -21.04
N LEU A 177 20.15 -24.92 -20.80
CA LEU A 177 19.10 -25.92 -20.61
C LEU A 177 18.79 -26.67 -21.89
N LEU A 178 18.74 -25.99 -23.04
CA LEU A 178 18.50 -26.65 -24.32
C LEU A 178 19.59 -27.71 -24.64
N PRO A 179 20.91 -27.39 -24.55
CA PRO A 179 21.96 -28.40 -24.65
C PRO A 179 21.84 -29.53 -23.62
N GLN A 180 21.50 -29.24 -22.38
CA GLN A 180 21.34 -30.25 -21.33
C GLN A 180 20.17 -31.20 -21.65
N LEU A 181 19.01 -30.67 -22.03
CA LEU A 181 17.85 -31.45 -22.46
C LEU A 181 18.16 -32.29 -23.70
N ALA A 182 18.87 -31.72 -24.68
CA ALA A 182 19.29 -32.44 -25.86
C ALA A 182 20.27 -33.58 -25.53
N SER A 183 21.20 -33.36 -24.59
CA SER A 183 22.11 -34.41 -24.12
C SER A 183 21.36 -35.53 -23.39
N LYS A 184 20.39 -35.17 -22.54
CA LYS A 184 19.59 -36.14 -21.80
C LYS A 184 18.68 -36.95 -22.73
N LEU A 185 18.02 -36.32 -23.70
CA LEU A 185 17.24 -37.01 -24.72
C LEU A 185 18.11 -37.97 -25.53
N LYS A 186 19.34 -37.58 -25.86
CA LYS A 186 20.30 -38.46 -26.55
C LYS A 186 20.70 -39.67 -25.70
N ASP A 187 20.86 -39.50 -24.39
CA ASP A 187 21.14 -40.59 -23.46
C ASP A 187 19.92 -41.52 -23.30
N ASP A 188 18.72 -40.96 -23.30
CA ASP A 188 17.45 -41.71 -23.27
C ASP A 188 17.28 -42.52 -24.58
N ASP A 189 17.56 -41.92 -25.74
CA ASP A 189 17.58 -42.61 -27.05
C ASP A 189 18.59 -43.76 -27.09
N ARG A 190 19.79 -43.55 -26.52
CA ARG A 190 20.81 -44.61 -26.39
C ARG A 190 20.31 -45.75 -25.51
N SER A 191 19.61 -45.43 -24.43
CA SER A 191 19.02 -46.42 -23.53
C SER A 191 17.94 -47.22 -24.27
N MET A 192 17.06 -46.55 -25.02
CA MET A 192 16.05 -47.19 -25.88
C MET A 192 16.66 -48.11 -26.94
N GLN A 193 17.75 -47.71 -27.59
CA GLN A 193 18.50 -48.60 -28.51
C GLN A 193 19.10 -49.81 -27.79
N GLY A 194 19.53 -49.64 -26.54
CA GLY A 194 19.97 -50.75 -25.69
C GLY A 194 18.82 -51.74 -25.42
N LEU A 195 17.62 -51.23 -25.16
CA LEU A 195 16.41 -52.03 -24.97
C LEU A 195 16.00 -52.78 -26.22
N GLU A 196 16.10 -52.16 -27.40
CA GLU A 196 15.83 -52.83 -28.68
C GLU A 196 16.77 -54.01 -28.91
N LYS A 197 18.05 -53.89 -28.53
CA LYS A 197 19.03 -54.99 -28.60
C LYS A 197 18.69 -56.11 -27.63
N ILE A 198 18.29 -55.78 -26.40
CA ILE A 198 17.87 -56.79 -25.41
C ILE A 198 16.60 -57.49 -25.90
N ALA A 199 15.61 -56.73 -26.37
CA ALA A 199 14.34 -57.23 -26.88
C ALA A 199 14.51 -58.16 -28.09
N SER A 200 15.39 -57.82 -29.03
CA SER A 200 15.70 -58.69 -30.18
C SER A 200 16.45 -59.98 -29.81
N THR A 201 17.08 -60.02 -28.62
CA THR A 201 17.76 -61.21 -28.10
C THR A 201 16.79 -62.17 -27.38
N ILE A 202 15.59 -61.72 -27.01
CA ILE A 202 14.58 -62.55 -26.36
C ILE A 202 14.07 -63.60 -27.35
N GLN A 203 14.63 -64.80 -27.28
CA GLN A 203 14.14 -65.96 -28.02
C GLN A 203 12.99 -66.63 -27.25
N ILE A 204 11.81 -66.65 -27.86
CA ILE A 204 10.70 -67.48 -27.39
C ILE A 204 10.94 -68.87 -27.98
N ASP A 205 11.33 -69.85 -27.15
CA ASP A 205 11.51 -71.23 -27.60
C ASP A 205 10.14 -71.88 -27.89
N THR A 206 9.57 -71.56 -29.05
CA THR A 206 8.32 -72.15 -29.56
C THR A 206 8.48 -73.63 -29.87
N ASN A 207 9.70 -74.11 -30.07
CA ASN A 207 10.00 -75.47 -30.50
C ASN A 207 10.12 -76.46 -29.33
N TYR A 208 10.15 -75.99 -28.08
CA TYR A 208 10.25 -76.85 -26.89
C TYR A 208 9.15 -77.93 -26.85
N LYS A 209 7.89 -77.57 -27.15
CA LYS A 209 6.76 -78.50 -27.12
C LYS A 209 6.87 -79.57 -28.22
N GLU A 210 7.29 -79.17 -29.42
CA GLU A 210 7.46 -80.06 -30.57
C GLU A 210 8.64 -81.00 -30.36
N LEU A 211 9.78 -80.51 -29.88
CA LEU A 211 10.96 -81.31 -29.52
C LEU A 211 10.64 -82.32 -28.41
N ARG A 212 9.86 -81.92 -27.39
CA ARG A 212 9.41 -82.81 -26.32
C ARG A 212 8.52 -83.93 -26.86
N ALA A 213 7.54 -83.61 -27.71
CA ALA A 213 6.68 -84.61 -28.32
C ALA A 213 7.47 -85.59 -29.20
N ARG A 214 8.40 -85.06 -30.01
CA ARG A 214 9.27 -85.87 -30.86
C ARG A 214 10.21 -86.79 -30.06
N ALA A 215 10.75 -86.31 -28.94
CA ALA A 215 11.57 -87.13 -28.06
C ALA A 215 10.79 -88.34 -27.53
N ILE A 216 9.56 -88.13 -27.06
CA ILE A 216 8.68 -89.20 -26.57
C ILE A 216 8.40 -90.21 -27.69
N GLU A 217 8.01 -89.74 -28.87
CA GLU A 217 7.69 -90.60 -30.01
C GLU A 217 8.89 -91.44 -30.46
N LEU A 218 10.08 -90.84 -30.56
CA LEU A 218 11.31 -91.54 -30.95
C LEU A 218 11.74 -92.56 -29.90
N THR A 219 11.62 -92.24 -28.60
CA THR A 219 11.93 -93.21 -27.54
C THR A 219 10.97 -94.40 -27.54
N ALA A 220 9.67 -94.17 -27.78
CA ALA A 220 8.70 -95.26 -27.91
C ALA A 220 8.97 -96.14 -29.14
N LYS A 221 9.42 -95.54 -30.26
CA LYS A 221 9.88 -96.31 -31.44
C LYS A 221 11.12 -97.13 -31.14
N LEU A 222 12.07 -96.58 -30.38
CA LEU A 222 13.30 -97.27 -29.99
C LEU A 222 13.01 -98.45 -29.06
N ALA A 223 12.09 -98.31 -28.10
CA ALA A 223 11.62 -99.40 -27.24
C ALA A 223 11.11 -100.58 -28.07
N ARG A 224 10.20 -100.30 -29.02
CA ARG A 224 9.64 -101.33 -29.91
C ARG A 224 10.70 -102.03 -30.74
N TYR A 225 11.64 -101.29 -31.34
CA TYR A 225 12.71 -101.89 -32.12
C TYR A 225 13.67 -102.73 -31.26
N LEU A 226 13.89 -102.36 -30.00
CA LEU A 226 14.66 -103.18 -29.07
C LEU A 226 13.91 -104.46 -28.70
N ALA A 227 12.62 -104.40 -28.41
CA ALA A 227 11.80 -105.58 -28.18
C ALA A 227 11.83 -106.52 -29.40
N GLU A 228 11.55 -106.00 -30.59
CA GLU A 228 11.58 -106.75 -31.85
C GLU A 228 12.97 -107.38 -32.13
N ALA A 229 14.06 -106.67 -31.84
CA ALA A 229 15.41 -107.18 -32.01
C ALA A 229 15.74 -108.31 -31.03
N VAL A 230 15.29 -108.20 -29.77
CA VAL A 230 15.45 -109.27 -28.76
C VAL A 230 14.59 -110.47 -29.13
N HIS A 231 13.33 -110.27 -29.51
CA HIS A 231 12.43 -111.32 -30.01
C HIS A 231 13.04 -112.05 -31.20
N SER A 232 13.48 -111.31 -32.23
CA SER A 232 14.11 -111.89 -33.43
C SER A 232 15.37 -112.69 -33.10
N ARG A 233 16.16 -112.25 -32.10
CA ARG A 233 17.35 -112.97 -31.64
C ARG A 233 16.99 -114.23 -30.86
N LEU A 234 15.93 -114.20 -30.06
CA LEU A 234 15.43 -115.35 -29.31
C LEU A 234 14.87 -116.41 -30.27
N ASP A 235 14.05 -115.99 -31.24
CA ASP A 235 13.48 -116.85 -32.29
C ASP A 235 14.58 -117.53 -33.11
N ARG A 236 15.63 -116.76 -33.45
CA ARG A 236 16.79 -117.29 -34.16
C ARG A 236 17.53 -118.34 -33.33
N LEU A 237 17.80 -118.08 -32.05
CA LEU A 237 18.46 -119.06 -31.18
C LEU A 237 17.60 -120.30 -30.96
N TYR A 238 16.29 -120.12 -30.82
CA TYR A 238 15.33 -121.22 -30.69
C TYR A 238 15.33 -122.11 -31.94
N THR A 239 15.30 -121.52 -33.14
CA THR A 239 15.35 -122.28 -34.40
C THR A 239 16.71 -122.92 -34.65
N GLU A 240 17.83 -122.25 -34.34
CA GLU A 240 19.18 -122.84 -34.45
C GLU A 240 19.38 -124.01 -33.48
N THR A 241 18.86 -123.93 -32.25
CA THR A 241 18.95 -125.01 -31.26
C THR A 241 18.08 -126.22 -31.64
N LEU A 242 16.85 -125.99 -32.13
CA LEU A 242 15.98 -127.03 -32.71
C LEU A 242 16.67 -127.78 -33.86
N GLN A 243 17.39 -127.07 -34.74
CA GLN A 243 18.12 -127.68 -35.86
C GLN A 243 19.36 -128.48 -35.43
N SER A 244 19.93 -128.16 -34.27
CA SER A 244 21.11 -128.85 -33.71
C SER A 244 20.78 -130.06 -32.82
N SER A 245 19.51 -130.25 -32.46
CA SER A 245 19.08 -131.32 -31.56
C SER A 245 18.99 -132.68 -32.28
N PRO A 246 19.57 -133.77 -31.74
CA PRO A 246 19.53 -135.08 -32.39
C PRO A 246 18.10 -135.64 -32.43
N PRO A 247 17.70 -136.31 -33.53
CA PRO A 247 16.34 -136.82 -33.69
C PRO A 247 16.13 -138.07 -32.83
N GLY A 248 15.37 -137.92 -31.75
CA GLY A 248 14.81 -139.04 -30.99
C GLY A 248 14.72 -138.75 -29.51
N LEU A 249 13.54 -138.33 -29.05
CA LEU A 249 12.93 -138.58 -27.74
C LEU A 249 11.51 -137.99 -27.80
N ASP A 250 10.57 -138.77 -28.32
CA ASP A 250 9.14 -138.46 -28.34
C ASP A 250 8.45 -139.14 -27.14
N GLU A 251 8.22 -138.36 -26.09
CA GLU A 251 7.06 -138.43 -25.19
C GLU A 251 7.10 -137.16 -24.34
N TYR A 252 6.68 -136.04 -24.93
CA TYR A 252 6.52 -134.77 -24.22
C TYR A 252 5.11 -134.70 -23.64
N ASP A 253 5.04 -134.47 -22.33
CA ASP A 253 3.79 -134.24 -21.61
C ASP A 253 3.13 -132.96 -22.15
N GLU A 254 1.91 -133.10 -22.69
CA GLU A 254 1.19 -132.03 -23.39
C GLU A 254 0.93 -130.83 -22.45
N GLU A 255 0.78 -131.11 -21.15
CA GLU A 255 0.63 -130.10 -20.11
C GLU A 255 1.95 -129.35 -19.81
N ALA A 256 3.09 -130.03 -19.91
CA ALA A 256 4.40 -129.39 -19.78
C ALA A 256 4.72 -128.49 -21.00
N VAL A 257 4.30 -128.88 -22.20
CA VAL A 257 4.42 -128.05 -23.42
C VAL A 257 3.53 -126.81 -23.31
N ALA A 258 2.31 -126.95 -22.80
CA ALA A 258 1.40 -125.82 -22.57
C ALA A 258 1.95 -124.84 -21.51
N ALA A 259 2.48 -125.35 -20.39
CA ALA A 259 3.10 -124.53 -19.36
C ALA A 259 4.33 -123.75 -19.90
N LEU A 260 5.19 -124.41 -20.69
CA LEU A 260 6.34 -123.75 -21.32
C LEU A 260 5.91 -122.69 -22.35
N GLN A 261 4.85 -122.95 -23.12
CA GLN A 261 4.28 -121.97 -24.06
C GLN A 261 3.78 -120.71 -23.32
N GLU A 262 3.13 -120.89 -22.17
CA GLU A 262 2.67 -119.79 -21.32
C GLU A 262 3.86 -119.00 -20.75
N GLU A 263 4.87 -119.68 -20.21
CA GLU A 263 6.10 -119.05 -19.70
C GLU A 263 6.83 -118.26 -20.79
N ILE A 264 6.91 -118.81 -22.01
CA ILE A 264 7.50 -118.13 -23.17
C ILE A 264 6.66 -116.89 -23.53
N SER A 265 5.33 -117.01 -23.58
CA SER A 265 4.45 -115.87 -23.87
C SER A 265 4.57 -114.75 -22.83
N SER A 266 4.73 -115.11 -21.55
CA SER A 266 5.02 -114.19 -20.46
C SER A 266 6.37 -113.51 -20.68
N LEU A 267 7.41 -114.26 -21.05
CA LEU A 267 8.74 -113.73 -21.35
C LEU A 267 8.72 -112.72 -22.50
N TYR A 268 7.98 -112.96 -23.58
CA TYR A 268 7.85 -112.00 -24.69
C TYR A 268 7.20 -110.68 -24.23
N SER A 269 6.18 -110.74 -23.36
CA SER A 269 5.56 -109.55 -22.79
C SER A 269 6.47 -108.81 -21.80
N GLU A 270 7.28 -109.55 -21.03
CA GLU A 270 8.25 -108.97 -20.10
C GLU A 270 9.40 -108.30 -20.87
N ILE A 271 9.85 -108.85 -21.99
CA ILE A 271 10.83 -108.23 -22.89
C ILE A 271 10.32 -106.88 -23.42
N GLU A 272 9.02 -106.78 -23.76
CA GLU A 272 8.41 -105.51 -24.19
C GLU A 272 8.47 -104.46 -23.07
N ILE A 273 8.04 -104.82 -21.86
CA ILE A 273 8.07 -103.93 -20.68
C ILE A 273 9.51 -103.54 -20.31
N LEU A 274 10.45 -104.49 -20.32
CA LEU A 274 11.85 -104.22 -19.99
C LEU A 274 12.52 -103.35 -21.06
N SER A 275 12.16 -103.51 -22.33
CA SER A 275 12.64 -102.63 -23.40
C SER A 275 12.11 -101.21 -23.23
N GLU A 276 10.85 -101.04 -22.85
CA GLU A 276 10.26 -99.74 -22.53
C GLU A 276 11.00 -99.10 -21.34
N MET A 277 11.11 -99.82 -20.22
CA MET A 277 11.81 -99.34 -19.02
C MET A 277 13.27 -98.96 -19.30
N ALA A 278 14.01 -99.79 -20.05
CA ALA A 278 15.41 -99.52 -20.38
C ALA A 278 15.55 -98.25 -21.23
N THR A 279 14.67 -98.05 -22.22
CA THR A 279 14.71 -96.85 -23.06
C THR A 279 14.21 -95.60 -22.34
N GLU A 280 13.24 -95.73 -21.44
CA GLU A 280 12.80 -94.65 -20.58
C GLU A 280 13.94 -94.15 -19.70
N GLN A 281 14.62 -95.07 -19.01
CA GLN A 281 15.70 -94.73 -18.07
C GLN A 281 16.96 -94.22 -18.78
N GLN A 282 17.34 -94.84 -19.91
CA GLN A 282 18.61 -94.53 -20.59
C GLN A 282 18.51 -93.32 -21.52
N PHE A 283 17.34 -93.08 -22.14
CA PHE A 283 17.18 -92.03 -23.15
C PHE A 283 16.06 -91.04 -22.81
N ARG A 284 14.85 -91.50 -22.50
CA ARG A 284 13.68 -90.60 -22.37
C ARG A 284 13.87 -89.60 -21.23
N ASP A 285 14.15 -90.08 -20.03
CA ASP A 285 14.23 -89.22 -18.85
C ASP A 285 15.42 -88.24 -18.92
N PRO A 286 16.64 -88.65 -19.35
CA PRO A 286 17.74 -87.71 -19.57
C PRO A 286 17.42 -86.64 -20.62
N ILE A 287 16.81 -87.01 -21.75
CA ILE A 287 16.47 -86.06 -22.82
C ILE A 287 15.40 -85.08 -22.35
N LEU A 288 14.35 -85.56 -21.67
CA LEU A 288 13.30 -84.71 -21.14
C LEU A 288 13.82 -83.75 -20.07
N ARG A 289 14.71 -84.22 -19.19
CA ARG A 289 15.35 -83.40 -18.16
C ARG A 289 16.24 -82.31 -18.76
N ALA A 290 17.05 -82.65 -19.78
CA ALA A 290 17.90 -81.69 -20.47
C ALA A 290 17.09 -80.67 -21.27
N LEU A 291 15.99 -81.08 -21.91
CA LEU A 291 15.06 -80.16 -22.55
C LEU A 291 14.43 -79.23 -21.51
N GLN A 292 13.97 -79.77 -20.38
CA GLN A 292 13.35 -78.98 -19.32
C GLN A 292 14.32 -77.98 -18.70
N SER A 293 15.56 -78.36 -18.41
CA SER A 293 16.58 -77.44 -17.87
C SER A 293 16.88 -76.31 -18.84
N ARG A 294 17.05 -76.62 -20.14
CA ARG A 294 17.23 -75.62 -21.20
C ARG A 294 16.02 -74.68 -21.30
N GLY A 295 14.81 -75.23 -21.22
CA GLY A 295 13.58 -74.44 -21.23
C GLY A 295 13.49 -73.49 -20.03
N THR A 296 13.79 -73.98 -18.82
CA THR A 296 13.77 -73.15 -17.60
C THR A 296 14.86 -72.08 -17.61
N GLU A 297 16.05 -72.39 -18.13
CA GLU A 297 17.14 -71.40 -18.29
C GLU A 297 16.74 -70.31 -19.29
N ALA A 298 16.24 -70.69 -20.47
CA ALA A 298 15.79 -69.74 -21.49
C ALA A 298 14.63 -68.86 -20.97
N HIS A 299 13.67 -69.45 -20.26
CA HIS A 299 12.59 -68.71 -19.61
C HIS A 299 13.10 -67.76 -18.53
N SER A 300 14.03 -68.20 -17.68
CA SER A 300 14.63 -67.36 -16.64
C SER A 300 15.40 -66.20 -17.23
N THR A 301 16.19 -66.42 -18.29
CA THR A 301 16.93 -65.35 -18.97
C THR A 301 16.00 -64.38 -19.68
N SER A 302 14.95 -64.89 -20.32
CA SER A 302 13.91 -64.07 -20.97
C SER A 302 13.18 -63.20 -19.93
N GLN A 303 12.80 -63.77 -18.79
CA GLN A 303 12.15 -63.05 -17.70
C GLN A 303 13.07 -61.95 -17.14
N GLN A 304 14.34 -62.26 -16.88
CA GLN A 304 15.31 -61.27 -16.38
C GLN A 304 15.53 -60.13 -17.40
N GLN A 305 15.57 -60.45 -18.70
CA GLN A 305 15.66 -59.44 -19.76
C GLN A 305 14.39 -58.57 -19.83
N LEU A 306 13.21 -59.14 -19.67
CA LEU A 306 11.94 -58.40 -19.62
C LEU A 306 11.86 -57.49 -18.39
N GLU A 307 12.32 -57.96 -17.23
CA GLU A 307 12.39 -57.16 -16.00
C GLU A 307 13.35 -55.98 -16.17
N GLN A 308 14.53 -56.21 -16.75
CA GLN A 308 15.46 -55.12 -17.11
C GLN A 308 14.83 -54.12 -18.08
N ILE A 309 14.05 -54.58 -19.07
CA ILE A 309 13.33 -53.69 -19.99
C ILE A 309 12.28 -52.87 -19.24
N PHE A 310 11.55 -53.49 -18.31
CA PHE A 310 10.55 -52.80 -17.51
C PHE A 310 11.17 -51.73 -16.61
N ASP A 311 12.23 -52.06 -15.87
CA ASP A 311 12.90 -51.15 -14.94
C ASP A 311 13.48 -49.93 -15.67
N THR A 312 14.12 -50.15 -16.81
CA THR A 312 14.67 -49.06 -17.63
C THR A 312 13.58 -48.16 -18.23
N ILE A 313 12.46 -48.71 -18.70
CA ILE A 313 11.31 -47.90 -19.15
C ILE A 313 10.72 -47.09 -17.99
N LEU A 314 10.64 -47.69 -16.80
CA LEU A 314 10.18 -47.01 -15.60
C LEU A 314 11.12 -45.84 -15.24
N GLU A 315 12.43 -46.06 -15.25
CA GLU A 315 13.44 -45.03 -15.01
C GLU A 315 13.37 -43.89 -16.05
N LEU A 316 13.24 -44.21 -17.34
CA LEU A 316 13.08 -43.23 -18.42
C LEU A 316 11.82 -42.39 -18.22
N THR A 317 10.71 -43.03 -17.85
CA THR A 317 9.43 -42.36 -17.60
C THR A 317 9.54 -41.41 -16.40
N GLN A 318 10.06 -41.87 -15.27
CA GLN A 318 10.26 -41.04 -14.08
C GLN A 318 11.26 -39.91 -14.33
N SER A 319 12.32 -40.17 -15.08
CA SER A 319 13.29 -39.15 -15.49
C SER A 319 12.62 -38.06 -16.32
N THR A 320 11.80 -38.45 -17.29
CA THR A 320 11.04 -37.51 -18.14
C THR A 320 10.07 -36.68 -17.30
N GLU A 321 9.33 -37.30 -16.38
CA GLU A 321 8.40 -36.61 -15.47
C GLU A 321 9.11 -35.58 -14.57
N ARG A 322 10.26 -35.94 -13.98
CA ARG A 322 11.06 -35.00 -13.18
C ARG A 322 11.55 -33.82 -14.01
N ILE A 323 11.93 -34.05 -15.26
CA ILE A 323 12.40 -32.99 -16.16
C ILE A 323 11.24 -32.07 -16.55
N THR A 324 10.06 -32.62 -16.87
CA THR A 324 8.88 -31.82 -17.22
C THR A 324 8.38 -31.00 -16.03
N GLU A 325 8.37 -31.56 -14.82
CA GLU A 325 8.02 -30.82 -13.60
C GLU A 325 8.99 -29.66 -13.34
N ARG A 326 10.30 -29.91 -13.43
CA ARG A 326 11.32 -28.86 -13.27
C ARG A 326 11.18 -27.78 -14.34
N LEU A 327 10.90 -28.15 -15.59
CA LEU A 327 10.68 -27.20 -16.68
C LEU A 327 9.41 -26.37 -16.45
N ASN A 328 8.33 -26.99 -15.98
CA ASN A 328 7.06 -26.32 -15.68
C ASN A 328 7.23 -25.31 -14.52
N ASN A 329 7.85 -25.73 -13.41
CA ASN A 329 8.14 -24.84 -12.28
C ASN A 329 8.99 -23.63 -12.69
N ARG A 330 10.00 -23.86 -13.55
CA ARG A 330 10.79 -22.78 -14.13
C ARG A 330 9.98 -21.84 -15.01
N GLN A 331 9.13 -22.39 -15.88
CA GLN A 331 8.28 -21.60 -16.76
C GLN A 331 7.29 -20.74 -15.95
N SER A 332 6.71 -21.29 -14.89
CA SER A 332 5.86 -20.52 -13.96
C SER A 332 6.65 -19.40 -13.29
N HIS A 333 7.88 -19.66 -12.83
CA HIS A 333 8.72 -18.64 -12.21
C HIS A 333 9.12 -17.53 -13.19
N ARG A 334 9.50 -17.88 -14.42
CA ARG A 334 9.76 -16.91 -15.51
C ARG A 334 8.51 -16.07 -15.81
N THR A 335 7.33 -16.69 -15.83
CA THR A 335 6.07 -16.00 -16.10
C THR A 335 5.74 -15.01 -14.98
N ALA A 336 5.84 -15.43 -13.72
CA ALA A 336 5.65 -14.57 -12.55
C ALA A 336 6.63 -13.38 -12.53
N LEU A 337 7.89 -13.62 -12.85
CA LEU A 337 8.89 -12.54 -12.95
C LEU A 337 8.63 -11.60 -14.12
N SER A 338 8.22 -12.12 -15.28
CA SER A 338 7.85 -11.27 -16.42
C SER A 338 6.63 -10.40 -16.11
N TYR A 339 5.67 -10.94 -15.36
CA TYR A 339 4.50 -10.21 -14.87
C TYR A 339 4.90 -9.11 -13.88
N LEU A 340 5.73 -9.45 -12.89
CA LEU A 340 6.26 -8.50 -11.92
C LEU A 340 7.07 -7.39 -12.60
N ALA A 341 7.94 -7.74 -13.56
CA ALA A 341 8.70 -6.77 -14.34
C ALA A 341 7.80 -5.85 -15.18
N ALA A 342 6.73 -6.39 -15.78
CA ALA A 342 5.76 -5.59 -16.52
C ALA A 342 4.97 -4.65 -15.59
N LYS A 343 4.52 -5.16 -14.44
CA LYS A 343 3.82 -4.35 -13.43
C LYS A 343 4.69 -3.23 -12.88
N TYR A 344 5.94 -3.54 -12.53
CA TYR A 344 6.91 -2.54 -12.09
C TYR A 344 7.13 -1.44 -13.14
N LYS A 345 7.30 -1.81 -14.41
CA LYS A 345 7.44 -0.82 -15.50
C LYS A 345 6.21 0.07 -15.63
N CYS A 346 5.00 -0.50 -15.56
CA CYS A 346 3.76 0.28 -15.62
C CYS A 346 3.62 1.24 -14.43
N GLU A 347 3.96 0.81 -13.22
CA GLU A 347 3.88 1.64 -12.01
C GLU A 347 4.87 2.81 -12.09
N ARG A 348 6.12 2.53 -12.50
CA ARG A 348 7.14 3.55 -12.70
C ARG A 348 6.78 4.55 -13.81
N GLU A 349 6.19 4.08 -14.91
CA GLU A 349 5.67 4.96 -15.98
C GLU A 349 4.49 5.82 -15.50
N SER A 350 3.63 5.29 -14.62
CA SER A 350 2.53 6.01 -13.99
C SER A 350 3.04 7.12 -13.07
N GLU A 351 4.03 6.83 -12.22
CA GLU A 351 4.65 7.80 -11.32
C GLU A 351 5.31 8.97 -12.09
N LEU A 352 6.00 8.67 -13.19
CA LEU A 352 6.60 9.70 -14.06
C LEU A 352 5.54 10.59 -14.74
N SER A 353 4.39 10.03 -15.10
CA SER A 353 3.26 10.77 -15.70
C SER A 353 2.56 11.67 -14.67
N GLU A 354 2.38 11.21 -13.44
CA GLU A 354 1.81 11.99 -12.33
C GLU A 354 2.75 13.14 -11.89
N GLN A 355 4.06 12.93 -11.92
CA GLN A 355 5.04 13.99 -11.66
C GLN A 355 5.11 15.06 -12.77
N GLN A 356 4.76 14.71 -14.01
CA GLN A 356 4.71 15.68 -15.12
C GLN A 356 3.43 16.53 -15.10
N THR A 357 2.29 15.96 -14.74
CA THR A 357 1.00 16.68 -14.65
C THR A 357 0.90 17.63 -13.44
N SER A 358 1.64 17.34 -12.37
CA SER A 358 1.73 18.20 -11.19
C SER A 358 2.59 19.45 -11.40
N LYS A 359 3.55 19.44 -12.35
CA LYS A 359 4.37 20.62 -12.69
C LYS A 359 3.63 21.65 -13.55
N THR A 360 2.68 21.23 -14.39
CA THR A 360 1.90 22.13 -15.27
C THR A 360 0.71 22.79 -14.57
N THR A 361 0.19 22.23 -13.48
CA THR A 361 -0.97 22.78 -12.75
C THR A 361 -0.63 23.81 -11.68
N THR A 362 0.64 23.94 -11.29
CA THR A 362 1.10 24.93 -10.29
C THR A 362 1.21 26.37 -10.81
N ALA A 363 1.09 26.62 -12.11
CA ALA A 363 1.16 27.98 -12.67
C ALA A 363 -0.20 28.71 -12.77
N GLN A 364 -1.34 28.01 -12.68
CA GLN A 364 -2.67 28.62 -12.94
C GLN A 364 -3.53 28.89 -11.69
N LYS A 365 -3.04 28.64 -10.46
CA LYS A 365 -3.81 28.85 -9.22
C LYS A 365 -3.35 30.03 -8.35
N ARG A 366 -2.77 31.09 -8.94
CA ARG A 366 -2.36 32.31 -8.21
C ARG A 366 -3.19 33.57 -8.48
N LEU A 367 -4.39 33.45 -9.03
CA LEU A 367 -5.33 34.59 -9.15
C LEU A 367 -6.74 34.20 -8.71
N SER A 368 -6.94 33.93 -7.43
CA SER A 368 -8.27 33.93 -6.80
C SER A 368 -8.13 34.05 -5.29
N ARG A 369 -7.98 35.29 -4.77
CA ARG A 369 -8.09 35.53 -3.33
C ARG A 369 -8.72 36.90 -3.06
N VAL A 370 -10.05 36.98 -3.15
CA VAL A 370 -10.90 37.85 -2.30
C VAL A 370 -12.28 37.21 -2.20
N SER A 371 -12.58 36.52 -1.11
CA SER A 371 -13.88 36.62 -0.41
C SER A 371 -13.78 35.95 0.97
N TYR A 372 -14.35 36.63 1.95
CA TYR A 372 -14.46 36.20 3.34
C TYR A 372 -15.65 35.25 3.51
N ALA A 373 -15.44 34.07 4.09
CA ALA A 373 -16.44 33.32 4.86
C ALA A 373 -15.75 32.15 5.62
N PRO A 374 -16.25 31.76 6.82
CA PRO A 374 -15.55 30.88 7.74
C PRO A 374 -15.68 29.40 7.34
N ALA A 375 -14.58 28.66 7.52
CA ALA A 375 -14.46 27.25 7.21
C ALA A 375 -15.00 26.36 8.35
N THR A 376 -15.67 25.28 7.97
CA THR A 376 -15.70 24.02 8.73
C THR A 376 -14.94 22.96 7.92
N PRO A 377 -14.28 22.00 8.59
CA PRO A 377 -13.29 21.14 7.95
C PRO A 377 -13.96 19.91 7.35
N LYS A 378 -13.53 19.48 6.17
CA LYS A 378 -13.53 18.05 5.84
C LYS A 378 -12.56 17.74 4.71
N ASP A 379 -11.80 16.68 4.99
CA ASP A 379 -10.81 16.01 4.17
C ASP A 379 -11.22 15.83 2.71
N THR A 380 -10.25 16.09 1.84
CA THR A 380 -10.27 15.63 0.46
C THR A 380 -9.19 14.55 0.31
N ASP A 381 -9.57 13.30 0.51
CA ASP A 381 -8.91 12.20 -0.20
C ASP A 381 -9.56 12.08 -1.58
N ARG A 382 -8.81 12.54 -2.58
CA ARG A 382 -9.10 12.38 -4.00
C ARG A 382 -8.52 11.03 -4.45
N ARG A 383 -9.38 10.04 -4.66
CA ARG A 383 -9.18 9.04 -5.72
C ARG A 383 -10.04 9.45 -6.90
N SER A 384 -9.39 9.90 -7.97
CA SER A 384 -10.02 10.11 -9.27
C SER A 384 -10.03 8.79 -10.04
N SER A 385 -11.22 8.29 -10.35
CA SER A 385 -11.39 7.33 -11.45
C SER A 385 -12.45 7.87 -12.41
N ILE A 386 -11.98 8.16 -13.62
CA ILE A 386 -12.66 8.03 -14.92
C ILE A 386 -14.06 8.67 -15.00
N SER A 387 -14.12 9.87 -15.56
CA SER A 387 -15.37 10.52 -15.97
C SER A 387 -15.83 10.04 -17.35
N LEU A 388 -16.95 9.33 -17.42
CA LEU A 388 -17.82 9.27 -18.59
C LEU A 388 -18.98 10.27 -18.41
N PRO A 389 -19.49 10.90 -19.48
CA PRO A 389 -20.54 11.91 -19.36
C PRO A 389 -21.90 11.24 -19.23
N LEU A 390 -22.52 11.28 -18.05
CA LEU A 390 -23.89 10.80 -17.86
C LEU A 390 -24.68 11.67 -16.87
N ASP A 391 -25.93 11.94 -17.24
CA ASP A 391 -26.78 13.06 -16.82
C ASP A 391 -27.00 13.29 -15.31
N HIS A 392 -27.51 14.48 -15.01
CA HIS A 392 -27.79 15.05 -13.67
C HIS A 392 -28.65 14.17 -12.73
N SER A 393 -29.40 13.19 -13.23
CA SER A 393 -30.14 12.21 -12.41
C SER A 393 -29.21 11.22 -11.69
N SER A 394 -28.01 10.97 -12.23
CA SER A 394 -27.02 10.06 -11.63
C SER A 394 -26.37 10.63 -10.37
N LYS A 395 -26.24 11.95 -10.23
CA LYS A 395 -25.59 12.59 -9.06
C LYS A 395 -26.42 12.50 -7.79
N ALA A 396 -27.74 12.60 -7.89
CA ALA A 396 -28.64 12.44 -6.75
C ALA A 396 -28.65 10.98 -6.27
N LEU A 397 -28.62 10.04 -7.22
CA LEU A 397 -28.54 8.61 -6.95
C LEU A 397 -27.17 8.22 -6.36
N ASP A 398 -26.07 8.83 -6.85
CA ASP A 398 -24.73 8.64 -6.28
C ASP A 398 -24.62 9.20 -4.85
N GLN A 399 -25.27 10.34 -4.57
CA GLN A 399 -25.32 10.88 -3.21
C GLN A 399 -26.15 10.01 -2.26
N LEU A 400 -27.23 9.40 -2.74
CA LEU A 400 -28.07 8.52 -1.93
C LEU A 400 -27.38 7.18 -1.68
N LEU A 401 -26.74 6.59 -2.70
CA LEU A 401 -25.95 5.37 -2.56
C LEU A 401 -24.70 5.57 -1.69
N ARG A 402 -24.02 6.72 -1.79
CA ARG A 402 -22.93 7.09 -0.86
C ARG A 402 -23.42 7.24 0.58
N ARG A 403 -24.64 7.74 0.81
CA ARG A 403 -25.24 7.77 2.17
C ARG A 403 -25.57 6.38 2.70
N LEU A 404 -25.81 5.42 1.81
CA LEU A 404 -26.04 4.02 2.14
C LEU A 404 -24.74 3.17 2.13
N GLY A 405 -23.58 3.79 1.90
CA GLY A 405 -22.28 3.12 1.89
C GLY A 405 -21.98 2.30 0.64
N VAL A 406 -22.76 2.44 -0.43
CA VAL A 406 -22.58 1.69 -1.69
C VAL A 406 -22.02 2.63 -2.77
N SER A 407 -20.93 2.21 -3.42
CA SER A 407 -20.37 2.92 -4.57
C SER A 407 -21.08 2.48 -5.86
N ILE A 408 -21.42 3.42 -6.74
CA ILE A 408 -21.97 3.11 -8.07
C ILE A 408 -21.05 2.18 -8.87
N ILE A 409 -19.75 2.22 -8.59
CA ILE A 409 -18.73 1.40 -9.26
C ILE A 409 -18.94 -0.09 -8.95
N ASP A 410 -19.21 -0.44 -7.69
CA ASP A 410 -19.47 -1.83 -7.28
C ASP A 410 -20.79 -2.35 -7.87
N LEU A 411 -21.78 -1.46 -8.04
CA LEU A 411 -23.07 -1.80 -8.67
C LEU A 411 -22.94 -2.00 -10.19
N VAL A 412 -22.01 -1.30 -10.83
CA VAL A 412 -21.71 -1.44 -12.27
C VAL A 412 -20.85 -2.69 -12.52
N GLU A 413 -19.93 -3.02 -11.62
CA GLU A 413 -19.15 -4.25 -11.65
C GLU A 413 -20.05 -5.48 -11.35
N SER A 414 -20.99 -5.36 -10.41
CA SER A 414 -22.05 -6.37 -10.15
C SER A 414 -23.09 -6.49 -11.27
N ARG A 415 -23.33 -5.44 -12.06
CA ARG A 415 -24.20 -5.49 -13.25
C ARG A 415 -23.63 -6.42 -14.34
N LEU A 416 -22.33 -6.69 -14.34
CA LEU A 416 -21.70 -7.69 -15.22
C LEU A 416 -21.91 -9.13 -14.70
N THR A 417 -22.39 -9.30 -13.47
CA THR A 417 -22.64 -10.59 -12.81
C THR A 417 -24.09 -10.65 -12.28
N ASP A 418 -25.04 -10.70 -13.21
CA ASP A 418 -26.46 -11.15 -13.11
C ASP A 418 -27.39 -10.87 -11.91
N ASN A 419 -26.99 -10.27 -10.77
CA ASN A 419 -27.94 -9.91 -9.71
C ASN A 419 -27.46 -8.73 -8.82
N PRO A 420 -27.75 -7.47 -9.20
CA PRO A 420 -27.35 -6.29 -8.44
C PRO A 420 -28.12 -6.10 -7.12
N SER A 421 -29.27 -6.77 -6.94
CA SER A 421 -30.07 -6.72 -5.71
C SER A 421 -29.44 -7.51 -4.57
N ALA A 422 -28.80 -8.66 -4.87
CA ALA A 422 -28.21 -9.52 -3.85
C ALA A 422 -27.04 -8.86 -3.12
N ALA A 423 -26.20 -8.11 -3.84
CA ALA A 423 -25.09 -7.36 -3.24
C ALA A 423 -25.58 -6.21 -2.34
N LEU A 424 -26.73 -5.60 -2.67
CA LEU A 424 -27.34 -4.55 -1.86
C LEU A 424 -27.95 -5.15 -0.58
N ASP A 425 -28.65 -6.28 -0.69
CA ASP A 425 -29.28 -6.98 0.43
C ASP A 425 -28.23 -7.53 1.41
N GLU A 426 -27.12 -8.09 0.92
CA GLU A 426 -26.01 -8.58 1.74
C GLU A 426 -25.35 -7.45 2.54
N LYS A 427 -25.20 -6.26 1.93
CA LYS A 427 -24.65 -5.10 2.63
C LYS A 427 -25.63 -4.47 3.61
N GLN A 428 -26.93 -4.49 3.30
CA GLN A 428 -27.98 -4.10 4.26
C GLN A 428 -27.96 -5.03 5.48
N GLN A 429 -27.83 -6.33 5.27
CA GLN A 429 -27.73 -7.32 6.35
C GLN A 429 -26.49 -7.07 7.21
N HIS A 430 -25.32 -6.85 6.59
CA HIS A 430 -24.08 -6.52 7.30
C HIS A 430 -24.18 -5.22 8.11
N MET A 431 -24.88 -4.22 7.59
CA MET A 431 -25.07 -2.95 8.31
C MET A 431 -25.99 -3.10 9.52
N LEU A 432 -27.07 -3.90 9.38
CA LEU A 432 -27.95 -4.25 10.49
C LEU A 432 -27.21 -5.06 11.55
N GLU A 433 -26.35 -5.99 11.14
CA GLU A 433 -25.52 -6.79 12.05
C GLU A 433 -24.47 -5.92 12.76
N MET A 434 -23.85 -4.97 12.06
CA MET A 434 -22.93 -4.00 12.67
C MET A 434 -23.65 -3.08 13.67
N LEU A 435 -24.87 -2.64 13.37
CA LEU A 435 -25.67 -1.85 14.31
C LEU A 435 -26.11 -2.67 15.52
N GLN A 436 -26.49 -3.92 15.33
CA GLN A 436 -26.84 -4.84 16.41
C GLN A 436 -25.61 -5.17 17.29
N ASN A 437 -24.43 -5.30 16.67
CA ASN A 437 -23.16 -5.50 17.37
C ASN A 437 -22.73 -4.25 18.14
N LEU A 438 -22.91 -3.05 17.57
CA LEU A 438 -22.65 -1.80 18.27
C LEU A 438 -23.63 -1.56 19.42
N GLN A 439 -24.91 -1.89 19.22
CA GLN A 439 -25.94 -1.79 20.25
C GLN A 439 -25.64 -2.76 21.40
N SER A 440 -25.37 -4.03 21.11
CA SER A 440 -24.99 -5.01 22.14
C SER A 440 -23.67 -4.66 22.85
N THR A 441 -22.70 -4.11 22.12
CA THR A 441 -21.43 -3.63 22.72
C THR A 441 -21.63 -2.38 23.58
N ALA A 442 -22.57 -1.50 23.23
CA ALA A 442 -22.91 -0.32 24.04
C ALA A 442 -23.79 -0.66 25.26
N GLU A 443 -24.65 -1.67 25.15
CA GLU A 443 -25.50 -2.16 26.25
C GLU A 443 -24.71 -3.02 27.26
N SER A 444 -23.64 -3.71 26.83
CA SER A 444 -22.77 -4.54 27.68
C SER A 444 -22.12 -3.81 28.88
N PRO A 445 -21.52 -2.61 28.75
CA PRO A 445 -21.02 -1.88 29.91
C PRO A 445 -22.17 -1.24 30.71
N LEU A 446 -23.29 -0.91 30.07
CA LEU A 446 -24.44 -0.27 30.73
C LEU A 446 -25.17 -1.22 31.67
N SER A 447 -25.28 -2.51 31.34
CA SER A 447 -25.88 -3.53 32.22
C SER A 447 -25.09 -3.73 33.52
N VAL A 448 -23.75 -3.69 33.45
CA VAL A 448 -22.86 -3.79 34.63
C VAL A 448 -23.05 -2.59 35.56
N TYR A 449 -23.20 -1.38 35.01
CA TYR A 449 -23.46 -0.19 35.82
C TYR A 449 -24.91 -0.14 36.36
N LEU A 450 -25.89 -0.66 35.62
CA LEU A 450 -27.28 -0.77 36.06
C LEU A 450 -27.47 -1.82 37.16
N GLU A 451 -26.84 -3.00 37.06
CA GLU A 451 -26.87 -4.01 38.13
C GLU A 451 -26.17 -3.49 39.40
N ALA A 452 -25.03 -2.81 39.26
CA ALA A 452 -24.35 -2.20 40.39
C ALA A 452 -25.19 -1.09 41.05
N ALA A 453 -25.88 -0.27 40.24
CA ALA A 453 -26.77 0.77 40.73
C ALA A 453 -28.04 0.21 41.40
N ASP A 454 -28.60 -0.89 40.86
CA ASP A 454 -29.79 -1.54 41.43
C ASP A 454 -29.46 -2.30 42.71
N GLN A 455 -28.30 -2.97 42.78
CA GLN A 455 -27.79 -3.54 44.03
C GLN A 455 -27.54 -2.47 45.09
N ALA A 456 -26.94 -1.33 44.71
CA ALA A 456 -26.75 -0.19 45.62
C ALA A 456 -28.08 0.41 46.09
N ALA A 457 -29.08 0.51 45.22
CA ALA A 457 -30.42 0.96 45.57
C ALA A 457 -31.14 -0.02 46.52
N GLN A 458 -30.99 -1.33 46.32
CA GLN A 458 -31.53 -2.36 47.22
C GLN A 458 -30.86 -2.31 48.61
N PHE A 459 -29.56 -2.04 48.69
CA PHE A 459 -28.89 -1.83 49.99
C PHE A 459 -29.36 -0.53 50.67
N ALA A 460 -29.60 0.55 49.92
CA ALA A 460 -30.14 1.79 50.46
C ALA A 460 -31.59 1.63 50.98
N PHE A 461 -32.42 0.82 50.31
CA PHE A 461 -33.78 0.52 50.76
C PHE A 461 -33.82 -0.43 51.96
N ARG A 462 -32.87 -1.38 52.06
CA ARG A 462 -32.74 -2.27 53.24
C ARG A 462 -32.18 -1.55 54.45
N GLY A 463 -31.35 -0.52 54.27
CA GLY A 463 -30.82 0.31 55.35
C GLY A 463 -31.84 1.26 56.01
N PHE A 464 -33.04 1.40 55.44
CA PHE A 464 -34.09 2.28 55.96
C PHE A 464 -35.19 1.53 56.77
N ASN A 465 -35.09 0.20 56.89
CA ASN A 465 -36.04 -0.65 57.64
C ASN A 465 -35.33 -1.49 58.73
N GLY A 466 -34.22 -0.99 59.28
CA GLY A 466 -33.51 -1.56 60.43
C GLY A 466 -33.69 -0.71 61.68
#